data_AF-A0A1H0XS84-F1
#
_entry.id   AF-A0A1H0XS84-F1
#
_cell.length_a   1.000
_cell.length_b   1.000
_cell.length_c   1.000
_cell.angle_alpha   90.00
_cell.angle_beta   90.00
_cell.angle_gamma   90.00
#
_symmetry.space_group_name_H-M   'P 1'
#
loop_
_entity.id
_entity.type
_entity.pdbx_description
1 polymer ?
#
loop_
_entity_poly.entity_id
_entity_poly.type
_entity_poly.pdbx_seq_one_letter_code
_entity_poly.pdbx_strand_id
1 'polypeptide(L)'
;MKNYIRIISICSLFLIFSCKKSENKKLSNKENFTIDSIGIHESVKVFDSVTMKYSSKLLIFPTLKDKKLLDSIYFDKKGMTDFSKSQMINFLKKEKEEYYDFVKKEKKNADIYYAQTWENYSDMRIKSLKNDYLQIQYYKKTIDGGAHGRYNYFERAFDIKDNKKLQLKDITLISKEKLSEILKKNFDNNKKGLKFSDLTIQSISPNKNFYFDEKNLYFHYNLDVFMPGYPMGDIVVPASWQDLKGTLNPEFKERMKIN
;
A
#
# COMPACT_ATOMS: atom_id res chain seq x y z
N MET A 1 56.87 41.95 29.49
CA MET A 1 56.89 40.79 30.41
C MET A 1 55.74 40.89 31.39
N LYS A 2 54.62 40.19 31.11
CA LYS A 2 53.49 40.01 32.03
C LYS A 2 52.86 38.64 31.78
N ASN A 3 53.01 37.80 32.81
CA ASN A 3 52.12 36.80 33.40
C ASN A 3 51.58 35.61 32.59
N TYR A 4 51.98 34.44 33.09
CA TYR A 4 51.36 33.13 32.98
C TYR A 4 49.92 33.12 33.53
N ILE A 5 49.07 32.24 32.98
CA ILE A 5 48.32 31.19 33.70
C ILE A 5 47.67 30.27 32.64
N ARG A 6 48.01 28.98 32.72
CA ARG A 6 47.35 27.89 32.01
C ARG A 6 46.08 27.50 32.78
N ILE A 7 44.94 27.42 32.10
CA ILE A 7 43.80 26.62 32.56
C ILE A 7 43.35 25.74 31.40
N ILE A 8 43.56 24.44 31.59
CA ILE A 8 43.04 23.34 30.78
C ILE A 8 41.56 23.20 31.15
N SER A 9 40.67 23.31 30.16
CA SER A 9 39.28 22.90 30.34
C SER A 9 38.92 21.92 29.22
N ILE A 10 38.82 20.65 29.62
CA ILE A 10 38.38 19.52 28.81
C ILE A 10 36.87 19.58 28.77
N CYS A 11 36.30 20.00 27.64
CA CYS A 11 34.88 19.84 27.34
C CYS A 11 34.73 18.76 26.26
N SER A 12 34.63 17.51 26.72
CA SER A 12 34.16 16.37 25.95
C SER A 12 32.66 16.55 25.62
N LEU A 13 32.37 17.09 24.44
CA LEU A 13 31.03 17.06 23.85
C LEU A 13 30.80 15.71 23.17
N PHE A 14 30.14 14.80 23.90
CA PHE A 14 29.51 13.62 23.34
C PHE A 14 28.34 14.05 22.44
N LEU A 15 28.54 14.00 21.12
CA LEU A 15 27.43 14.02 20.16
C LEU A 15 26.79 12.64 20.13
N ILE A 16 25.78 12.45 20.98
CA ILE A 16 24.87 11.31 20.91
C ILE A 16 24.05 11.40 19.61
N PHE A 17 24.37 10.53 18.65
CA PHE A 17 23.51 10.23 17.50
C PHE A 17 22.19 9.63 18.02
N SER A 18 21.14 10.46 18.06
CA SER A 18 19.77 9.99 18.27
C SER A 18 19.29 9.29 16.99
N CYS A 19 19.48 7.98 16.94
CA CYS A 19 18.84 7.11 15.96
C CYS A 19 17.33 7.10 16.28
N LYS A 20 16.53 7.87 15.53
CA LYS A 20 15.07 7.77 15.57
C LYS A 20 14.65 6.38 15.07
N LYS A 21 14.51 5.45 16.00
CA LYS A 21 13.82 4.18 15.81
C LYS A 21 12.36 4.52 15.48
N SER A 22 11.92 4.23 14.26
CA SER A 22 10.50 4.34 13.93
C SER A 22 9.73 3.37 14.82
N GLU A 23 8.86 3.89 15.68
CA GLU A 23 7.97 3.07 16.49
C GLU A 23 7.04 2.27 15.57
N ASN A 24 7.27 0.96 15.52
CA ASN A 24 6.26 0.02 15.08
C ASN A 24 5.10 0.10 16.08
N LYS A 25 4.01 0.76 15.71
CA LYS A 25 2.73 0.64 16.42
C LYS A 25 2.35 -0.84 16.45
N LYS A 26 2.48 -1.46 17.63
CA LYS A 26 1.86 -2.74 17.95
C LYS A 26 0.34 -2.54 17.89
N LEU A 27 -0.27 -2.93 16.77
CA LEU A 27 -1.72 -3.01 16.65
C LEU A 27 -2.15 -4.33 17.32
N SER A 28 -2.41 -4.26 18.63
CA SER A 28 -2.76 -5.40 19.48
C SER A 28 -4.28 -5.49 19.64
N ASN A 29 -4.89 -6.52 19.05
CA ASN A 29 -6.16 -7.06 19.55
C ASN A 29 -6.32 -8.55 19.15
N LYS A 30 -5.41 -9.38 19.69
CA LYS A 30 -5.49 -10.82 20.02
C LYS A 30 -4.07 -11.17 20.48
N GLU A 31 -3.90 -11.75 21.65
CA GLU A 31 -2.57 -11.94 22.28
C GLU A 31 -1.55 -12.75 21.44
N ASN A 32 -1.96 -13.32 20.30
CA ASN A 32 -1.11 -14.18 19.46
C ASN A 32 -1.03 -13.78 17.96
N PHE A 33 -1.54 -12.63 17.51
CA PHE A 33 -1.33 -12.21 16.10
C PHE A 33 -0.14 -11.27 15.98
N THR A 34 0.94 -11.74 15.36
CA THR A 34 2.18 -10.97 15.21
C THR A 34 2.36 -10.51 13.77
N ILE A 35 2.84 -9.29 13.60
CA ILE A 35 3.16 -8.68 12.32
C ILE A 35 4.58 -8.13 12.42
N ASP A 36 5.44 -8.49 11.48
CA ASP A 36 6.76 -7.90 11.28
C ASP A 36 6.82 -7.29 9.87
N SER A 37 7.93 -6.67 9.52
CA SER A 37 8.17 -6.24 8.14
C SER A 37 9.65 -6.33 7.79
N ILE A 38 9.90 -6.44 6.50
CA ILE A 38 11.23 -6.25 5.92
C ILE A 38 11.14 -5.22 4.81
N GLY A 39 12.25 -4.55 4.55
CA GLY A 39 12.35 -3.69 3.38
C GLY A 39 13.77 -3.54 2.88
N ILE A 40 13.88 -3.19 1.62
CA ILE A 40 15.12 -2.79 0.95
C ILE A 40 14.91 -1.38 0.42
N HIS A 41 15.88 -0.51 0.69
CA HIS A 41 15.91 0.86 0.21
C HIS A 41 17.31 1.14 -0.31
N GLU A 42 17.47 1.12 -1.63
CA GLU A 42 18.77 1.26 -2.28
C GLU A 42 18.69 2.22 -3.45
N SER A 43 19.84 2.81 -3.78
CA SER A 43 19.98 3.65 -4.96
C SER A 43 21.32 3.40 -5.63
N VAL A 44 21.34 3.44 -6.95
CA VAL A 44 22.55 3.25 -7.75
C VAL A 44 22.54 4.22 -8.94
N LYS A 45 23.70 4.79 -9.25
CA LYS A 45 23.90 5.54 -10.49
C LYS A 45 24.08 4.53 -11.62
N VAL A 46 23.22 4.57 -12.63
CA VAL A 46 23.20 3.56 -13.72
C VAL A 46 23.71 4.12 -15.04
N PHE A 47 23.42 5.40 -15.30
CA PHE A 47 24.00 6.17 -16.39
C PHE A 47 24.56 7.47 -15.83
N ASP A 48 25.36 8.21 -16.59
CA ASP A 48 25.97 9.46 -16.12
C ASP A 48 24.94 10.48 -15.62
N SER A 49 23.76 10.48 -16.24
CA SER A 49 22.65 11.38 -15.92
C SER A 49 21.51 10.70 -15.13
N VAL A 50 21.58 9.41 -14.79
CA VAL A 50 20.44 8.68 -14.20
C VAL A 50 20.82 7.96 -12.92
N THR A 51 20.13 8.30 -11.84
CA THR A 51 20.12 7.54 -10.59
C THR A 51 18.84 6.73 -10.48
N MET A 52 18.99 5.42 -10.26
CA MET A 52 17.86 4.53 -9.97
C MET A 52 17.68 4.37 -8.47
N LYS A 53 16.45 4.45 -7.99
CA LYS A 53 16.03 4.15 -6.62
C LYS A 53 15.13 2.93 -6.62
N TYR A 54 15.41 1.98 -5.75
CA TYR A 54 14.54 0.84 -5.48
C TYR A 54 14.16 0.86 -4.00
N SER A 55 12.87 0.81 -3.72
CA SER A 55 12.33 0.77 -2.38
C SER A 55 11.21 -0.25 -2.32
N SER A 56 11.35 -1.30 -1.52
CA SER A 56 10.27 -2.26 -1.30
C SER A 56 10.13 -2.56 0.18
N LYS A 57 8.89 -2.59 0.68
CA LYS A 57 8.56 -3.08 2.02
C LYS A 57 7.48 -4.15 1.95
N LEU A 58 7.76 -5.29 2.57
CA LEU A 58 6.83 -6.40 2.74
C LEU A 58 6.48 -6.57 4.22
N LEU A 59 5.20 -6.80 4.49
CA LEU A 59 4.77 -7.28 5.80
C LEU A 59 5.05 -8.77 5.92
N ILE A 60 5.35 -9.24 7.12
CA ILE A 60 5.55 -10.65 7.46
C ILE A 60 4.51 -11.03 8.50
N PHE A 61 3.90 -12.20 8.34
CA PHE A 61 2.87 -12.71 9.24
C PHE A 61 3.31 -14.06 9.85
N PRO A 62 4.19 -14.07 10.88
CA PRO A 62 4.75 -15.31 11.43
C PRO A 62 3.71 -16.33 11.91
N THR A 63 2.54 -15.84 12.31
CA THR A 63 1.44 -16.62 12.88
C THR A 63 0.50 -17.19 11.82
N LEU A 64 0.53 -16.70 10.58
CA LEU A 64 -0.25 -17.25 9.47
C LEU A 64 0.50 -18.45 8.87
N LYS A 65 -0.18 -19.60 8.80
CA LYS A 65 0.38 -20.85 8.26
C LYS A 65 -0.33 -21.34 7.00
N ASP A 66 -1.57 -20.88 6.75
CA ASP A 66 -2.30 -21.28 5.56
C ASP A 66 -1.64 -20.73 4.29
N LYS A 67 -1.17 -21.64 3.43
CA LYS A 67 -0.45 -21.28 2.21
C LYS A 67 -1.34 -20.51 1.22
N LYS A 68 -2.61 -20.87 1.07
CA LYS A 68 -3.51 -20.20 0.11
C LYS A 68 -3.77 -18.75 0.54
N LEU A 69 -3.93 -18.51 1.83
CA LEU A 69 -4.04 -17.17 2.38
C LEU A 69 -2.76 -16.36 2.14
N LEU A 70 -1.59 -16.93 2.45
CA LEU A 70 -0.30 -16.27 2.22
C LEU A 70 -0.06 -15.98 0.74
N ASP A 71 -0.32 -16.94 -0.15
CA ASP A 71 -0.26 -16.74 -1.61
C ASP A 71 -1.19 -15.58 -2.04
N SER A 72 -2.36 -15.44 -1.41
CA SER A 72 -3.30 -14.35 -1.70
C SER A 72 -2.89 -13.00 -1.12
N ILE A 73 -2.13 -12.99 -0.02
CA ILE A 73 -1.49 -11.79 0.55
C ILE A 73 -0.38 -11.33 -0.38
N TYR A 74 0.54 -12.22 -0.75
CA TYR A 74 1.69 -11.91 -1.62
C TYR A 74 1.39 -12.17 -3.11
N PHE A 75 0.16 -11.87 -3.55
CA PHE A 75 -0.36 -12.22 -4.88
C PHE A 75 0.46 -11.71 -6.07
N ASP A 76 1.23 -10.65 -5.88
CA ASP A 76 2.06 -10.03 -6.90
C ASP A 76 3.51 -10.51 -6.86
N LYS A 77 3.88 -11.37 -5.90
CA LYS A 77 5.23 -11.92 -5.70
C LYS A 77 5.33 -13.32 -6.28
N LYS A 78 5.16 -13.40 -7.60
CA LYS A 78 5.20 -14.67 -8.36
C LYS A 78 6.55 -15.36 -8.16
N GLY A 79 6.51 -16.69 -7.99
CA GLY A 79 7.72 -17.50 -7.84
C GLY A 79 8.25 -17.62 -6.41
N MET A 80 7.65 -16.94 -5.43
CA MET A 80 7.94 -17.17 -4.01
C MET A 80 7.29 -18.49 -3.56
N THR A 81 8.09 -19.43 -3.06
CA THR A 81 7.64 -20.78 -2.68
C THR A 81 7.46 -20.95 -1.17
N ASP A 82 8.19 -20.18 -0.37
CA ASP A 82 7.98 -20.02 1.07
C ASP A 82 8.03 -18.55 1.48
N PHE A 83 7.37 -18.23 2.60
CA PHE A 83 7.21 -16.87 3.12
C PHE A 83 8.09 -16.64 4.36
N SER A 84 9.20 -17.36 4.47
CA SER A 84 10.19 -17.12 5.53
C SER A 84 10.87 -15.77 5.33
N LYS A 85 11.31 -15.16 6.43
CA LYS A 85 12.02 -13.87 6.38
C LYS A 85 13.24 -13.91 5.44
N SER A 86 13.97 -15.02 5.44
CA SER A 86 15.16 -15.21 4.59
C SER A 86 14.81 -15.25 3.09
N GLN A 87 13.78 -16.01 2.69
CA GLN A 87 13.35 -16.04 1.29
C GLN A 87 12.78 -14.71 0.84
N MET A 88 12.01 -14.04 1.68
CA MET A 88 11.44 -12.73 1.32
C MET A 88 12.56 -11.69 1.12
N ILE A 89 13.63 -11.71 1.92
CA ILE A 89 14.81 -10.85 1.70
C ILE A 89 15.49 -11.20 0.37
N ASN A 90 15.73 -12.49 0.09
CA ASN A 90 16.36 -12.92 -1.16
C ASN A 90 15.51 -12.56 -2.38
N PHE A 91 14.20 -12.69 -2.27
CA PHE A 91 13.25 -12.29 -3.31
C PHE A 91 13.36 -10.79 -3.60
N LEU A 92 13.34 -9.93 -2.57
CA LEU A 92 13.46 -8.48 -2.76
C LEU A 92 14.80 -8.09 -3.38
N LYS A 93 15.89 -8.75 -2.98
CA LYS A 93 17.21 -8.55 -3.61
C LYS A 93 17.18 -8.92 -5.09
N LYS A 94 16.60 -10.08 -5.42
CA LYS A 94 16.46 -10.53 -6.82
C LYS A 94 15.59 -9.58 -7.64
N GLU A 95 14.42 -9.17 -7.14
CA GLU A 95 13.52 -8.23 -7.81
C GLU A 95 14.20 -6.87 -8.07
N LYS A 96 15.03 -6.40 -7.12
CA LYS A 96 15.86 -5.20 -7.30
C LYS A 96 16.88 -5.38 -8.43
N GLU A 97 17.67 -6.45 -8.41
CA GLU A 97 18.67 -6.69 -9.47
C GLU A 97 18.00 -6.83 -10.84
N GLU A 98 16.90 -7.58 -10.93
CA GLU A 98 16.12 -7.72 -12.17
C GLU A 98 15.59 -6.37 -12.69
N TYR A 99 15.14 -5.49 -11.79
CA TYR A 99 14.73 -4.13 -12.16
C TYR A 99 15.90 -3.30 -12.70
N TYR A 100 17.06 -3.36 -12.03
CA TYR A 100 18.26 -2.64 -12.47
C TYR A 100 18.76 -3.15 -13.83
N ASP A 101 18.78 -4.46 -14.03
CA ASP A 101 19.19 -5.07 -15.29
C ASP A 101 18.23 -4.76 -16.43
N PHE A 102 16.92 -4.82 -16.16
CA PHE A 102 15.90 -4.41 -17.12
C PHE A 102 16.12 -2.96 -17.59
N VAL A 103 16.31 -2.03 -16.67
CA VAL A 103 16.51 -0.62 -17.03
C VAL A 103 17.83 -0.41 -17.77
N LYS A 104 18.93 -1.02 -17.31
CA LYS A 104 20.23 -0.98 -18.02
C LYS A 104 20.11 -1.45 -19.45
N LYS A 105 19.36 -2.53 -19.69
CA LYS A 105 19.16 -3.13 -21.02
C LYS A 105 18.26 -2.26 -21.90
N GLU A 106 17.08 -1.91 -21.43
CA GLU A 106 16.05 -1.24 -22.23
C GLU A 106 16.34 0.25 -22.46
N LYS A 107 17.15 0.87 -21.59
CA LYS A 107 17.48 2.30 -21.64
C LYS A 107 18.94 2.58 -21.97
N LYS A 108 19.70 1.57 -22.42
CA LYS A 108 21.12 1.67 -22.76
C LYS A 108 21.44 2.83 -23.72
N ASN A 109 20.56 3.06 -24.68
CA ASN A 109 20.72 4.10 -25.72
C ASN A 109 19.76 5.28 -25.50
N ALA A 110 19.22 5.43 -24.28
CA ALA A 110 18.33 6.54 -23.99
C ALA A 110 19.13 7.83 -23.95
N ASP A 111 18.71 8.79 -24.75
CA ASP A 111 19.41 10.06 -24.91
C ASP A 111 19.02 11.05 -23.79
N ILE A 112 19.70 10.91 -22.65
CA ILE A 112 19.33 11.58 -21.39
C ILE A 112 20.37 12.64 -21.04
N TYR A 113 20.03 13.89 -21.37
CA TYR A 113 20.90 15.06 -21.22
C TYR A 113 20.83 15.78 -19.87
N TYR A 114 19.89 15.40 -19.01
CA TYR A 114 19.69 16.05 -17.70
C TYR A 114 19.62 15.01 -16.58
N ALA A 115 20.07 15.41 -15.40
CA ALA A 115 20.07 14.55 -14.22
C ALA A 115 18.64 14.14 -13.84
N GLN A 116 18.40 12.83 -13.75
CA GLN A 116 17.10 12.25 -13.41
C GLN A 116 17.24 11.24 -12.28
N THR A 117 16.18 11.14 -11.47
CA THR A 117 15.98 10.04 -10.53
C THR A 117 14.82 9.19 -11.00
N TRP A 118 15.10 7.94 -11.33
CA TRP A 118 14.08 6.93 -11.61
C TRP A 118 13.83 6.11 -10.35
N GLU A 119 12.59 5.70 -10.13
CA GLU A 119 12.15 5.09 -8.88
C GLU A 119 11.26 3.88 -9.18
N ASN A 120 11.53 2.77 -8.50
CA ASN A 120 10.58 1.68 -8.33
C ASN A 120 10.30 1.53 -6.83
N TYR A 121 9.05 1.78 -6.45
CA TYR A 121 8.61 1.78 -5.07
C TYR A 121 7.44 0.81 -4.89
N SER A 122 7.52 -0.04 -3.87
CA SER A 122 6.39 -0.85 -3.40
C SER A 122 6.33 -0.88 -1.88
N ASP A 123 5.12 -0.88 -1.32
CA ASP A 123 4.93 -0.88 0.13
C ASP A 123 3.65 -1.61 0.51
N MET A 124 3.73 -2.43 1.56
CA MET A 124 2.60 -3.09 2.20
C MET A 124 2.34 -2.45 3.57
N ARG A 125 1.10 -2.01 3.81
CA ARG A 125 0.67 -1.39 5.06
C ARG A 125 -0.55 -2.08 5.64
N ILE A 126 -0.53 -2.31 6.95
CA ILE A 126 -1.73 -2.71 7.69
C ILE A 126 -2.67 -1.52 7.74
N LYS A 127 -3.85 -1.69 7.16
CA LYS A 127 -4.92 -0.70 7.20
C LYS A 127 -5.82 -0.91 8.40
N SER A 128 -6.13 -2.17 8.71
CA SER A 128 -6.89 -2.56 9.89
C SER A 128 -6.60 -4.02 10.25
N LEU A 129 -6.70 -4.33 11.53
CA LEU A 129 -6.77 -5.69 12.05
C LEU A 129 -7.81 -5.68 13.18
N LYS A 130 -9.06 -6.00 12.83
CA LYS A 130 -10.21 -5.96 13.75
C LYS A 130 -11.17 -7.08 13.41
N ASN A 131 -11.78 -7.70 14.43
CA ASN A 131 -12.80 -8.75 14.27
C ASN A 131 -12.34 -9.92 13.39
N ASP A 132 -11.07 -10.33 13.53
CA ASP A 132 -10.41 -11.34 12.69
C ASP A 132 -10.39 -11.01 11.18
N TYR A 133 -10.58 -9.74 10.84
CA TYR A 133 -10.34 -9.22 9.50
C TYR A 133 -9.02 -8.46 9.43
N LEU A 134 -8.12 -8.96 8.60
CA LEU A 134 -6.87 -8.30 8.24
C LEU A 134 -7.07 -7.52 6.94
N GLN A 135 -6.81 -6.22 6.97
CA GLN A 135 -6.91 -5.36 5.80
C GLN A 135 -5.54 -4.78 5.48
N ILE A 136 -5.08 -5.00 4.26
CA ILE A 136 -3.75 -4.58 3.79
C ILE A 136 -3.92 -3.66 2.59
N GLN A 137 -3.24 -2.52 2.65
CA GLN A 137 -3.02 -1.65 1.50
C GLN A 137 -1.66 -1.97 0.88
N TYR A 138 -1.63 -2.11 -0.43
CA TYR A 138 -0.43 -2.25 -1.25
C TYR A 138 -0.33 -0.99 -2.09
N TYR A 139 0.80 -0.31 -2.00
CA TYR A 139 1.10 0.84 -2.85
C TYR A 139 2.24 0.48 -3.79
N LYS A 140 2.10 0.85 -5.06
CA LYS A 140 3.15 0.72 -6.07
C LYS A 140 3.32 2.04 -6.78
N LYS A 141 4.57 2.46 -7.02
CA LYS A 141 4.91 3.65 -7.77
C LYS A 141 6.12 3.38 -8.65
N THR A 142 6.09 3.91 -9.86
CA THR A 142 7.19 3.84 -10.81
C THR A 142 7.42 5.21 -11.45
N ILE A 143 8.68 5.64 -11.49
CA ILE A 143 9.17 6.79 -12.26
C ILE A 143 10.30 6.25 -13.13
N ASP A 144 10.17 6.35 -14.45
CA ASP A 144 11.05 5.70 -15.42
C ASP A 144 11.47 6.65 -16.57
N GLY A 145 11.45 7.96 -16.31
CA GLY A 145 11.84 9.00 -17.25
C GLY A 145 10.76 9.43 -18.24
N GLY A 146 9.54 8.89 -18.11
CA GLY A 146 8.37 9.40 -18.82
C GLY A 146 7.88 10.76 -18.29
N ALA A 147 6.88 11.33 -18.97
CA ALA A 147 6.31 12.64 -18.62
C ALA A 147 5.74 12.71 -17.19
N HIS A 148 5.28 11.58 -16.66
CA HIS A 148 4.78 11.48 -15.29
C HIS A 148 5.08 10.09 -14.70
N GLY A 149 5.14 10.02 -13.37
CA GLY A 149 5.16 8.76 -12.66
C GLY A 149 3.82 8.03 -12.76
N ARG A 150 3.84 6.72 -12.52
CA ARG A 150 2.65 5.88 -12.39
C ARG A 150 2.54 5.42 -10.95
N TYR A 151 1.35 5.38 -10.40
CA TYR A 151 1.13 4.75 -9.10
C TYR A 151 -0.23 4.05 -9.02
N ASN A 152 -0.32 3.07 -8.14
CA ASN A 152 -1.53 2.33 -7.88
C ASN A 152 -1.61 1.93 -6.41
N TYR A 153 -2.83 1.97 -5.89
CA TYR A 153 -3.22 1.36 -4.64
C TYR A 153 -4.01 0.09 -4.91
N PHE A 154 -3.74 -0.93 -4.11
CA PHE A 154 -4.55 -2.14 -4.00
C PHE A 154 -4.92 -2.33 -2.54
N GLU A 155 -6.19 -2.55 -2.28
CA GLU A 155 -6.82 -2.73 -0.99
C GLU A 155 -7.34 -4.17 -0.99
N ARG A 156 -6.93 -4.94 0.01
CA ARG A 156 -7.38 -6.32 0.17
C ARG A 156 -7.74 -6.56 1.62
N ALA A 157 -8.93 -7.12 1.81
CA ALA A 157 -9.37 -7.61 3.10
C ALA A 157 -9.31 -9.15 3.11
N PHE A 158 -8.95 -9.69 4.25
CA PHE A 158 -8.77 -11.11 4.50
C PHE A 158 -9.50 -11.49 5.78
N ASP A 159 -10.20 -12.60 5.72
CA ASP A 159 -10.71 -13.31 6.88
C ASP A 159 -9.63 -14.26 7.36
N ILE A 160 -8.95 -13.91 8.45
CA ILE A 160 -7.85 -14.73 8.98
C ILE A 160 -8.35 -15.84 9.89
N LYS A 161 -9.62 -15.81 10.29
CA LYS A 161 -10.27 -16.92 10.99
C LYS A 161 -10.55 -18.05 10.00
N ASP A 162 -11.05 -17.70 8.81
CA ASP A 162 -11.45 -18.67 7.77
C ASP A 162 -10.39 -18.83 6.65
N ASN A 163 -9.19 -18.28 6.85
CA ASN A 163 -8.05 -18.35 5.93
C ASN A 163 -8.37 -17.98 4.47
N LYS A 164 -9.20 -16.96 4.26
CA LYS A 164 -9.64 -16.56 2.91
C LYS A 164 -9.46 -15.07 2.65
N LYS A 165 -9.21 -14.72 1.39
CA LYS A 165 -9.39 -13.35 0.92
C LYS A 165 -10.88 -13.07 0.80
N LEU A 166 -11.34 -11.97 1.38
CA LEU A 166 -12.73 -11.54 1.25
C LEU A 166 -13.03 -11.12 -0.19
N GLN A 167 -14.18 -11.57 -0.67
CA GLN A 167 -14.85 -11.08 -1.86
C GLN A 167 -16.04 -10.22 -1.45
N LEU A 168 -16.55 -9.40 -2.37
CA LEU A 168 -17.69 -8.54 -2.08
C LEU A 168 -18.91 -9.33 -1.59
N LYS A 169 -19.14 -10.53 -2.15
CA LYS A 169 -20.22 -11.44 -1.75
C LYS A 169 -20.12 -11.97 -0.31
N ASP A 170 -18.92 -11.96 0.27
CA ASP A 170 -18.72 -12.33 1.69
C ASP A 170 -19.20 -11.19 2.62
N ILE A 171 -19.37 -9.97 2.10
CA ILE A 171 -19.76 -8.77 2.85
C ILE A 171 -21.23 -8.42 2.59
N THR A 172 -21.65 -8.44 1.32
CA THR A 172 -22.99 -8.05 0.88
C THR A 172 -23.41 -8.81 -0.37
N LEU A 173 -24.70 -9.13 -0.45
CA LEU A 173 -25.38 -9.73 -1.60
C LEU A 173 -26.04 -8.68 -2.51
N ILE A 174 -25.73 -7.40 -2.33
CA ILE A 174 -26.26 -6.34 -3.17
C ILE A 174 -25.91 -6.57 -4.65
N SER A 175 -26.86 -6.28 -5.53
CA SER A 175 -26.62 -6.30 -6.98
C SER A 175 -25.61 -5.23 -7.39
N LYS A 176 -24.84 -5.47 -8.46
CA LYS A 176 -23.85 -4.51 -8.94
C LYS A 176 -24.47 -3.17 -9.34
N GLU A 177 -25.68 -3.20 -9.87
CA GLU A 177 -26.43 -2.05 -10.37
C GLU A 177 -26.80 -1.12 -9.20
N LYS A 178 -27.46 -1.66 -8.17
CA LYS A 178 -27.76 -0.93 -6.92
C LYS A 178 -26.49 -0.40 -6.24
N LEU A 179 -25.42 -1.19 -6.21
CA LEU A 179 -24.16 -0.71 -5.63
C LEU A 179 -23.54 0.42 -6.46
N SER A 180 -23.62 0.36 -7.79
CA SER A 180 -23.21 1.47 -8.67
C SER A 180 -24.01 2.74 -8.40
N GLU A 181 -25.32 2.63 -8.18
CA GLU A 181 -26.17 3.77 -7.80
C GLU A 181 -25.76 4.38 -6.46
N ILE A 182 -25.50 3.55 -5.43
CA ILE A 182 -25.00 4.00 -4.12
C ILE A 182 -23.67 4.73 -4.28
N LEU A 183 -22.74 4.16 -5.04
CA LEU A 183 -21.42 4.76 -5.27
C LEU A 183 -21.53 6.10 -6.01
N LYS A 184 -22.38 6.19 -7.03
CA LYS A 184 -22.65 7.44 -7.74
C LYS A 184 -23.22 8.50 -6.80
N LYS A 185 -24.22 8.16 -6.00
CA LYS A 185 -24.83 9.06 -4.99
C LYS A 185 -23.80 9.55 -3.98
N ASN A 186 -22.88 8.68 -3.57
CA ASN A 186 -21.91 8.99 -2.52
C ASN A 186 -20.59 9.59 -3.06
N PHE A 187 -20.40 9.66 -4.38
CA PHE A 187 -19.15 10.14 -4.99
C PHE A 187 -18.77 11.55 -4.56
N ASP A 188 -19.75 12.44 -4.48
CA ASP A 188 -19.57 13.86 -4.16
C ASP A 188 -19.01 14.11 -2.75
N ASN A 189 -18.98 13.08 -1.91
CA ASN A 189 -18.42 13.10 -0.56
C ASN A 189 -16.92 12.74 -0.52
N ASN A 190 -16.24 12.74 -1.67
CA ASN A 190 -14.80 12.50 -1.73
C ASN A 190 -14.01 13.68 -1.14
N LYS A 191 -12.80 13.39 -0.64
CA LYS A 191 -11.92 14.39 0.01
C LYS A 191 -11.40 15.48 -0.93
N LYS A 192 -11.58 15.33 -2.25
CA LYS A 192 -11.08 16.25 -3.27
C LYS A 192 -12.14 17.26 -3.73
N GLY A 193 -13.38 17.15 -3.23
CA GLY A 193 -14.48 18.05 -3.59
C GLY A 193 -15.01 17.86 -5.01
N LEU A 194 -14.60 16.80 -5.70
CA LEU A 194 -15.03 16.50 -7.08
C LEU A 194 -16.51 16.10 -7.09
N LYS A 195 -17.24 16.50 -8.13
CA LYS A 195 -18.64 16.08 -8.30
C LYS A 195 -18.76 15.02 -9.37
N PHE A 196 -19.73 14.13 -9.21
CA PHE A 196 -20.00 13.09 -10.20
C PHE A 196 -20.40 13.70 -11.55
N SER A 197 -21.07 14.86 -11.53
CA SER A 197 -21.43 15.63 -12.72
C SER A 197 -20.23 16.08 -13.56
N ASP A 198 -19.03 16.14 -12.95
CA ASP A 198 -17.82 16.62 -13.61
C ASP A 198 -17.07 15.49 -14.34
N LEU A 199 -17.54 14.24 -14.20
CA LEU A 199 -16.85 13.06 -14.72
C LEU A 199 -17.34 12.73 -16.13
N THR A 200 -16.45 12.10 -16.92
CA THR A 200 -16.81 11.62 -18.27
C THR A 200 -17.61 10.31 -18.27
N ILE A 201 -17.67 9.61 -17.13
CA ILE A 201 -18.36 8.33 -17.02
C ILE A 201 -19.82 8.49 -16.58
N GLN A 202 -20.68 7.58 -17.02
CA GLN A 202 -22.12 7.64 -16.73
C GLN A 202 -22.53 6.84 -15.47
N SER A 203 -21.69 5.91 -15.03
CA SER A 203 -21.91 5.05 -13.86
C SER A 203 -20.60 4.67 -13.19
N ILE A 204 -20.63 4.34 -11.89
CA ILE A 204 -19.45 3.90 -11.14
C ILE A 204 -19.54 2.38 -10.94
N SER A 205 -18.73 1.64 -11.70
CA SER A 205 -18.68 0.18 -11.56
C SER A 205 -17.99 -0.24 -10.25
N PRO A 206 -18.64 -1.04 -9.39
CA PRO A 206 -17.99 -1.58 -8.19
C PRO A 206 -16.77 -2.42 -8.57
N ASN A 207 -15.67 -2.23 -7.86
CA ASN A 207 -14.41 -2.90 -8.14
C ASN A 207 -14.01 -3.89 -7.03
N LYS A 208 -12.88 -4.60 -7.23
CA LYS A 208 -12.32 -5.56 -6.26
C LYS A 208 -11.31 -4.91 -5.30
N ASN A 209 -11.18 -3.59 -5.34
CA ASN A 209 -10.19 -2.77 -4.63
C ASN A 209 -10.88 -2.05 -3.46
N PHE A 210 -11.27 -2.83 -2.45
CA PHE A 210 -12.08 -2.33 -1.35
C PHE A 210 -11.49 -2.68 0.02
N TYR A 211 -11.88 -1.88 1.01
CA TYR A 211 -11.61 -2.07 2.42
C TYR A 211 -12.81 -1.54 3.23
N PHE A 212 -12.85 -1.73 4.53
CA PHE A 212 -13.98 -1.31 5.36
C PHE A 212 -13.57 -0.92 6.78
N ASP A 213 -14.43 -0.17 7.45
CA ASP A 213 -14.29 0.17 8.87
C ASP A 213 -15.61 -0.02 9.62
N GLU A 214 -15.79 0.60 10.78
CA GLU A 214 -17.03 0.50 11.55
C GLU A 214 -18.23 1.19 10.89
N LYS A 215 -18.03 1.99 9.83
CA LYS A 215 -19.07 2.83 9.24
C LYS A 215 -19.38 2.51 7.78
N ASN A 216 -18.37 2.21 6.98
CA ASN A 216 -18.53 2.07 5.53
C ASN A 216 -17.69 0.94 4.92
N LEU A 217 -18.19 0.47 3.78
CA LEU A 217 -17.40 -0.20 2.76
C LEU A 217 -16.83 0.86 1.80
N TYR A 218 -15.53 0.88 1.60
CA TYR A 218 -14.84 1.85 0.76
C TYR A 218 -14.33 1.20 -0.51
N PHE A 219 -14.57 1.83 -1.65
CA PHE A 219 -14.04 1.44 -2.96
C PHE A 219 -12.98 2.42 -3.40
N HIS A 220 -11.76 1.92 -3.63
CA HIS A 220 -10.61 2.70 -4.03
C HIS A 220 -10.44 2.59 -5.55
N TYR A 221 -10.54 3.70 -6.25
CA TYR A 221 -10.31 3.83 -7.69
C TYR A 221 -8.98 4.52 -7.93
N ASN A 222 -8.11 3.88 -8.71
CA ASN A 222 -6.81 4.45 -9.08
C ASN A 222 -6.98 5.58 -10.11
N LEU A 223 -5.85 6.14 -10.55
CA LEU A 223 -5.78 7.13 -11.61
C LEU A 223 -6.58 6.73 -12.86
N ASP A 224 -7.05 7.74 -13.58
CA ASP A 224 -7.63 7.63 -14.93
C ASP A 224 -8.92 6.80 -15.03
N VAL A 225 -9.52 6.38 -13.92
CA VAL A 225 -10.78 5.61 -13.94
C VAL A 225 -11.98 6.48 -14.34
N PHE A 226 -12.07 7.70 -13.80
CA PHE A 226 -13.24 8.56 -13.96
C PHE A 226 -13.14 9.54 -15.15
N MET A 227 -11.91 9.89 -15.50
CA MET A 227 -11.62 10.83 -16.59
C MET A 227 -10.23 10.52 -17.15
N PRO A 228 -10.11 9.55 -18.08
CA PRO A 228 -8.83 9.14 -18.64
C PRO A 228 -8.06 10.32 -19.24
N GLY A 229 -6.80 10.48 -18.85
CA GLY A 229 -5.94 11.57 -19.35
C GLY A 229 -6.08 12.89 -18.60
N TYR A 230 -6.94 12.96 -17.57
CA TYR A 230 -7.01 14.10 -16.66
C TYR A 230 -6.57 13.69 -15.25
N PRO A 231 -5.50 14.28 -14.70
CA PRO A 231 -4.88 13.82 -13.45
C PRO A 231 -5.69 14.24 -12.21
N MET A 232 -6.80 13.54 -11.93
CA MET A 232 -7.61 13.75 -10.71
C MET A 232 -7.00 13.07 -9.47
N GLY A 233 -5.99 12.22 -9.65
CA GLY A 233 -5.49 11.32 -8.60
C GLY A 233 -6.44 10.15 -8.31
N ASP A 234 -6.10 9.32 -7.32
CA ASP A 234 -6.99 8.26 -6.82
C ASP A 234 -8.22 8.80 -6.08
N ILE A 235 -9.32 8.07 -6.07
CA ILE A 235 -10.55 8.47 -5.39
C ILE A 235 -11.08 7.29 -4.59
N VAL A 236 -11.48 7.55 -3.35
CA VAL A 236 -12.14 6.58 -2.47
C VAL A 236 -13.60 6.98 -2.30
N VAL A 237 -14.51 6.07 -2.65
CA VAL A 237 -15.95 6.28 -2.56
C VAL A 237 -16.54 5.35 -1.49
N PRO A 238 -17.25 5.88 -0.48
CA PRO A 238 -17.89 5.07 0.57
C PRO A 238 -19.28 4.57 0.16
N ALA A 239 -19.64 3.38 0.63
CA ALA A 239 -21.00 2.88 0.75
C ALA A 239 -21.25 2.59 2.23
N SER A 240 -22.19 3.29 2.85
CA SER A 240 -22.43 3.14 4.29
C SER A 240 -23.13 1.82 4.60
N TRP A 241 -22.98 1.33 5.83
CA TRP A 241 -23.75 0.15 6.26
C TRP A 241 -25.25 0.34 6.18
N GLN A 242 -25.71 1.59 6.30
CA GLN A 242 -27.10 1.95 6.11
C GLN A 242 -27.54 1.85 4.64
N ASP A 243 -26.70 2.29 3.69
CA ASP A 243 -26.97 2.13 2.25
C ASP A 243 -27.04 0.64 1.85
N LEU A 244 -26.31 -0.21 2.57
CA LEU A 244 -26.27 -1.67 2.34
C LEU A 244 -27.28 -2.45 3.20
N LYS A 245 -28.15 -1.78 3.95
CA LYS A 245 -29.10 -2.42 4.87
C LYS A 245 -29.98 -3.43 4.13
N GLY A 246 -30.19 -4.59 4.73
CA GLY A 246 -30.97 -5.69 4.15
C GLY A 246 -30.22 -6.53 3.10
N THR A 247 -28.99 -6.14 2.73
CA THR A 247 -28.15 -6.91 1.78
C THR A 247 -26.86 -7.43 2.39
N LEU A 248 -26.49 -6.97 3.59
CA LEU A 248 -25.30 -7.45 4.30
C LEU A 248 -25.40 -8.95 4.58
N ASN A 249 -24.29 -9.65 4.39
CA ASN A 249 -24.19 -11.05 4.80
C ASN A 249 -24.37 -11.14 6.33
N PRO A 250 -25.26 -12.01 6.84
CA PRO A 250 -25.53 -12.10 8.28
C PRO A 250 -24.29 -12.35 9.14
N GLU A 251 -23.40 -13.24 8.70
CA GLU A 251 -22.18 -13.58 9.44
C GLU A 251 -21.22 -12.38 9.50
N PHE A 252 -21.05 -11.68 8.37
CA PHE A 252 -20.25 -10.46 8.33
C PHE A 252 -20.84 -9.38 9.25
N LYS A 253 -22.16 -9.17 9.17
CA LYS A 253 -22.90 -8.19 9.96
C LYS A 253 -22.72 -8.44 11.46
N GLU A 254 -22.91 -9.68 11.89
CA GLU A 254 -22.73 -10.11 13.29
C GLU A 254 -21.29 -9.90 13.75
N ARG A 255 -20.30 -10.39 12.98
CA ARG A 255 -18.88 -10.29 13.33
C ARG A 255 -18.40 -8.84 13.41
N MET A 256 -18.95 -7.96 12.57
CA MET A 256 -18.65 -6.53 12.57
C MET A 256 -19.49 -5.73 13.57
N LYS A 257 -20.46 -6.34 14.25
CA LYS A 257 -21.39 -5.68 15.19
C LYS A 257 -22.12 -4.50 14.54
N ILE A 258 -22.53 -4.67 13.29
CA ILE A 258 -23.31 -3.68 12.55
C ILE A 258 -24.78 -3.87 12.92
N ASN A 259 -25.46 -2.81 13.37
CA ASN A 259 -26.87 -2.83 13.75
C ASN A 259 -27.78 -2.61 12.53
#